data_AF-A0A6P2EPC8-F1
#
_entry.id   AF-A0A6P2EPC8-F1
#
_cell.length_a   1.000
_cell.length_b   1.000
_cell.length_c   1.000
_cell.angle_alpha   90.00
_cell.angle_beta   90.00
_cell.angle_gamma   90.00
#
_symmetry.space_group_name_H-M   'P 1'
#
loop_
_entity.id
_entity.type
_entity.pdbx_description
1 polymer ?
#
loop_
_entity_poly.entity_id
_entity_poly.type
_entity_poly.pdbx_seq_one_letter_code
_entity_poly.pdbx_strand_id
1 'polypeptide(L)'
;MKMQNWMSILWPAFLLACATELLVFALVDPIDLHWRGEAIGLSRQAVYTGGFFVFWMLAAGASALTLLLTRGAKEINSQEG
;
A
#
# COMPACT_ATOMS: atom_id res chain seq x y z
N MET A 1 17.43 11.24 8.80
CA MET A 1 15.97 11.38 8.55
C MET A 1 15.24 11.15 9.87
N LYS A 2 14.61 12.18 10.46
CA LYS A 2 13.88 12.01 11.74
C LYS A 2 12.72 11.02 11.54
N MET A 3 12.63 10.00 12.41
CA MET A 3 11.59 8.95 12.40
C MET A 3 10.15 9.50 12.34
N GLN A 4 9.95 10.77 12.74
CA GLN A 4 8.68 11.51 12.66
C GLN A 4 8.01 11.46 11.26
N ASN A 5 8.80 11.47 10.18
CA ASN A 5 8.24 11.52 8.82
C ASN A 5 7.65 10.19 8.34
N TRP A 6 8.17 9.07 8.86
CA TRP A 6 7.70 7.74 8.46
C TRP A 6 6.28 7.48 8.96
N MET A 7 5.95 7.93 10.18
CA MET A 7 4.60 7.80 10.72
C MET A 7 3.56 8.60 9.92
N SER A 8 3.93 9.78 9.39
CA SER A 8 3.07 10.56 8.50
C SER A 8 2.81 9.91 7.14
N ILE A 9 3.64 8.95 6.74
CA ILE A 9 3.46 8.18 5.49
C ILE A 9 2.71 6.88 5.76
N LEU A 10 3.15 6.13 6.77
CA LEU A 10 2.60 4.81 7.09
C LEU A 10 1.13 4.87 7.51
N TRP A 11 0.73 5.94 8.20
CA TRP A 11 -0.64 6.13 8.67
C TRP A 11 -1.68 6.32 7.54
N PRO A 12 -1.53 7.30 6.62
CA PRO A 12 -2.45 7.42 5.48
C PRO A 12 -2.31 6.26 4.49
N ALA A 13 -1.11 5.68 4.33
CA ALA A 13 -0.94 4.48 3.50
C ALA A 13 -1.73 3.28 4.03
N PHE A 14 -1.82 3.11 5.36
CA PHE A 14 -2.65 2.10 6.00
C PHE A 14 -4.14 2.30 5.69
N LEU A 15 -4.65 3.52 5.81
CA LEU A 15 -6.05 3.83 5.50
C LEU A 15 -6.38 3.58 4.02
N LEU A 16 -5.49 3.98 3.12
CA LEU A 16 -5.65 3.76 1.68
C LEU A 16 -5.62 2.26 1.34
N ALA A 17 -4.76 1.50 2.01
CA ALA A 17 -4.71 0.05 1.86
C ALA A 17 -6.01 -0.62 2.30
N CYS A 18 -6.54 -0.26 3.48
CA CYS A 18 -7.85 -0.75 3.92
C CYS A 18 -8.96 -0.43 2.91
N ALA A 19 -9.02 0.80 2.41
CA ALA A 19 -10.04 1.18 1.42
C ALA A 19 -9.91 0.42 0.10
N THR A 20 -8.68 0.26 -0.39
CA THR A 20 -8.40 -0.45 -1.64
C THR A 20 -8.64 -1.94 -1.51
N GLU A 21 -8.26 -2.55 -0.39
CA GLU A 21 -8.53 -3.96 -0.10
C GLU A 21 -10.04 -4.24 -0.09
N LEU A 22 -10.82 -3.43 0.62
CA LEU A 22 -12.27 -3.56 0.66
C LEU A 22 -12.89 -3.38 -0.73
N LEU A 23 -12.39 -2.43 -1.52
CA LEU A 23 -12.87 -2.19 -2.88
C LEU A 23 -12.52 -3.34 -3.83
N VAL A 24 -11.29 -3.84 -3.78
CA VAL A 24 -10.85 -4.96 -4.64
C VAL A 24 -11.59 -6.22 -4.29
N PHE A 25 -11.75 -6.57 -3.01
CA PHE A 25 -12.49 -7.77 -2.62
C PHE A 25 -14.02 -7.63 -2.70
N ALA A 26 -14.55 -6.40 -2.76
CA ALA A 26 -15.94 -6.19 -3.14
C ALA A 26 -16.17 -6.42 -4.64
N LEU A 27 -15.15 -6.18 -5.49
CA LEU A 27 -15.21 -6.36 -6.94
C LEU A 27 -14.73 -7.74 -7.41
N VAL A 28 -13.83 -8.37 -6.65
CA VAL A 28 -13.18 -9.66 -6.95
C VAL A 28 -13.51 -10.61 -5.82
N ASP A 29 -14.33 -11.61 -6.10
CA ASP A 29 -14.71 -12.61 -5.10
C ASP A 29 -13.50 -13.53 -4.81
N PRO A 30 -12.98 -13.56 -3.57
CA PRO A 30 -11.82 -14.37 -3.23
C PRO A 30 -12.08 -15.88 -3.38
N ILE A 31 -13.34 -16.31 -3.47
CA ILE A 31 -13.69 -17.71 -3.74
C ILE A 31 -13.50 -18.12 -5.20
N ASP A 32 -13.52 -17.16 -6.13
CA ASP A 32 -13.31 -17.38 -7.56
C ASP A 32 -11.82 -17.36 -7.94
N LEU A 33 -10.93 -17.14 -6.96
CA LEU A 33 -9.49 -17.19 -7.14
C LEU A 33 -9.06 -18.66 -7.35
N HIS A 34 -9.14 -19.11 -8.59
CA HIS A 34 -8.66 -20.41 -9.05
C HIS A 34 -7.26 -20.25 -9.66
N TRP A 35 -6.24 -20.92 -9.09
CA TRP A 35 -4.90 -20.92 -9.65
C TRP A 35 -4.68 -22.21 -10.43
N ARG A 36 -4.44 -22.10 -11.74
CA ARG A 36 -4.25 -23.24 -12.66
C ARG A 36 -5.42 -24.23 -12.71
N GLY A 37 -6.64 -23.78 -12.41
CA GLY A 37 -7.84 -24.63 -12.47
C GLY A 37 -8.15 -25.40 -11.19
N GLU A 38 -7.37 -25.22 -10.12
CA GLU A 38 -7.67 -25.73 -8.78
C GLU A 38 -8.04 -24.56 -7.85
N ALA A 39 -8.98 -24.79 -6.94
CA ALA A 39 -9.27 -23.84 -5.87
C ALA A 39 -7.97 -23.62 -5.10
N ILE A 40 -7.52 -22.37 -4.98
CA ILE A 40 -6.33 -22.06 -4.21
C ILE A 40 -6.64 -22.51 -2.78
N GLY A 41 -6.00 -23.57 -2.29
CA GLY A 41 -6.20 -24.11 -0.93
C GLY A 41 -5.82 -23.12 0.19
N LEU A 42 -5.56 -21.86 -0.14
CA LEU A 42 -5.46 -20.77 0.81
C LEU A 42 -6.84 -20.49 1.40
N SER A 43 -6.93 -20.54 2.72
CA SER A 43 -8.11 -20.06 3.43
C SER A 43 -8.43 -18.62 3.00
N ARG A 44 -9.71 -18.27 2.92
CA ARG A 44 -10.19 -16.90 2.66
C ARG A 44 -9.43 -15.87 3.51
N GLN A 45 -9.17 -16.21 4.77
CA GLN A 45 -8.43 -15.37 5.70
C GLN A 45 -7.00 -15.03 5.21
N ALA A 46 -6.30 -15.99 4.61
CA ALA A 46 -4.95 -15.79 4.10
C ALA A 46 -4.94 -14.89 2.85
N VAL A 47 -5.97 -14.98 2.02
CA VAL A 47 -6.15 -14.08 0.86
C VAL A 47 -6.41 -12.64 1.34
N TYR A 48 -7.30 -12.46 2.32
CA TYR A 48 -7.57 -11.13 2.89
C TYR A 48 -6.32 -10.50 3.50
N THR A 49 -5.67 -11.21 4.42
CA THR A 49 -4.44 -10.70 5.06
C THR A 49 -3.31 -10.49 4.05
N GLY A 50 -3.14 -11.38 3.07
CA GLY A 50 -2.17 -11.19 1.99
C GLY A 50 -2.45 -9.93 1.16
N GLY A 51 -3.71 -9.72 0.76
CA GLY A 51 -4.16 -8.53 0.03
C GLY A 51 -3.91 -7.25 0.80
N PHE A 52 -4.29 -7.21 2.08
CA PHE A 52 -4.03 -6.10 2.98
C PHE A 52 -2.53 -5.69 2.97
N PHE A 53 -1.63 -6.64 3.18
CA PHE A 53 -0.18 -6.36 3.25
C PHE A 53 0.38 -5.90 1.90
N VAL A 54 -0.08 -6.47 0.78
CA VAL A 54 0.35 -6.05 -0.56
C VAL A 54 -0.08 -4.61 -0.83
N PHE A 55 -1.35 -4.27 -0.59
CA PHE A 55 -1.85 -2.90 -0.79
C PHE A 55 -1.18 -1.91 0.15
N TRP A 56 -0.91 -2.31 1.39
CA TRP A 56 -0.20 -1.48 2.36
C TRP A 56 1.23 -1.18 1.95
N MET A 57 1.99 -2.19 1.49
CA MET A 57 3.35 -1.99 0.98
C MET A 57 3.36 -1.14 -0.30
N LEU A 58 2.41 -1.32 -1.21
CA LEU A 58 2.29 -0.49 -2.42
C LEU A 58 2.00 0.98 -2.07
N ALA A 59 1.05 1.24 -1.17
CA ALA A 59 0.71 2.59 -0.73
C ALA A 59 1.87 3.27 0.02
N ALA A 60 2.56 2.52 0.89
CA ALA A 60 3.75 3.00 1.58
C ALA A 60 4.89 3.28 0.59
N GLY A 61 5.10 2.41 -0.39
CA GLY A 61 6.10 2.56 -1.45
C GLY A 61 5.83 3.78 -2.34
N ALA A 62 4.58 3.98 -2.78
CA ALA A 62 4.17 5.14 -3.57
C ALA A 62 4.37 6.46 -2.80
N SER A 63 4.05 6.47 -1.51
CA SER A 63 4.25 7.63 -0.64
C SER A 63 5.73 7.90 -0.37
N ALA A 64 6.54 6.85 -0.15
CA ALA A 64 7.99 6.96 0.00
C ALA A 64 8.63 7.48 -1.29
N LEU A 65 8.20 6.98 -2.45
CA LEU A 65 8.64 7.47 -3.77
C LEU A 65 8.26 8.93 -3.98
N THR A 66 7.03 9.32 -3.62
CA THR A 66 6.57 10.72 -3.66
C THR A 66 7.44 11.60 -2.77
N LEU A 67 7.79 11.14 -1.56
CA LEU A 67 8.69 11.88 -0.67
C LEU A 67 10.09 12.00 -1.26
N LEU A 68 10.63 10.94 -1.89
CA LEU A 68 11.92 10.98 -2.58
C LEU A 68 11.92 12.00 -3.73
N LEU A 69 10.89 11.98 -4.58
CA LEU A 69 10.74 12.91 -5.69
C LEU A 69 10.57 14.36 -5.20
N THR A 70 9.76 14.57 -4.16
CA THR A 70 9.50 15.90 -3.60
C THR A 70 10.70 16.45 -2.83
N ARG A 71 11.48 15.59 -2.17
CA ARG A 71 12.74 16.00 -1.54
C ARG A 71 13.78 16.43 -2.56
N GLY A 72 13.87 15.71 -3.68
CA GLY A 72 14.74 16.05 -4.80
C GLY A 72 14.58 17.51 -5.23
N ALA A 73 13.36 18.05 -5.28
CA ALA A 73 13.10 19.46 -5.62
C ALA A 73 13.15 20.42 -4.42
N LYS A 74 12.71 20.00 -3.23
CA LYS A 74 12.62 20.87 -2.05
C LYS A 74 13.99 21.25 -1.48
N GLU A 75 15.00 20.37 -1.54
CA GLU A 75 16.36 20.71 -1.10
C GLU A 75 17.07 21.68 -2.05
N ILE A 76 16.78 21.63 -3.35
CA ILE A 76 17.30 22.62 -4.32
C ILE A 76 16.63 23.98 -4.17
N ASN A 77 15.32 23.99 -3.87
CA ASN A 77 14.51 25.21 -3.84
C ASN A 77 14.42 25.90 -2.46
N SER A 78 15.16 25.43 -1.44
CA SER A 78 15.16 26.03 -0.09
C SER A 78 16.47 26.76 0.26
N GLN A 79 17.36 27.00 -0.71
CA GLN A 79 18.63 27.71 -0.52
C GLN A 79 18.55 29.23 -0.73
N GLU A 80 17.34 29.82 -0.78
CA GLU A 80 17.19 31.27 -0.80
C GLU A 80 16.05 31.69 0.15
N GLY A 81 16.43 32.30 1.26
CA GLY A 81 15.56 32.84 2.31
C GLY A 81 16.36 33.19 3.54
#